data_AF-A0A3C0KR91-F1
#
_entry.id   AF-A0A3C0KR91-F1
#
_cell.length_a   1.000
_cell.length_b   1.000
_cell.length_c   1.000
_cell.angle_alpha   90.00
_cell.angle_beta   90.00
_cell.angle_gamma   90.00
#
_symmetry.space_group_name_H-M   'P 1'
#
loop_
_entity.id
_entity.type
_entity.pdbx_description
1 polymer ?
#
loop_
_entity_poly.entity_id
_entity_poly.type
_entity_poly.pdbx_seq_one_letter_code
_entity_poly.pdbx_strand_id
1 'polypeptide(L)'
;MKWPTGWDIEDAVRWTLDADAIVLLPEINARLDRQFQSLDELVAALKNTSEQTGGLKANYMAHEDIAGAMRKSQLCVQRVELLLEAVTRAVLGEFDHFEHLELDTVRSRDSITVCRFSA
;
A
#
# COMPACT_ATOMS: atom_id res chain seq x y z
N MET A 1 -0.59 9.97 -11.10
CA MET A 1 -1.24 8.68 -10.75
C MET A 1 -2.23 8.89 -9.61
N LYS A 2 -3.27 8.07 -9.49
CA LYS A 2 -4.20 8.00 -8.36
C LYS A 2 -4.37 6.56 -7.88
N TRP A 3 -4.74 6.41 -6.61
CA TRP A 3 -5.20 5.12 -6.08
C TRP A 3 -6.55 4.69 -6.66
N PRO A 4 -6.92 3.40 -6.51
CA PRO A 4 -8.29 2.95 -6.72
C PRO A 4 -9.30 3.83 -5.96
N THR A 5 -10.54 3.85 -6.42
CA THR A 5 -11.58 4.67 -5.79
C THR A 5 -11.79 4.23 -4.34
N GLY A 6 -11.71 5.18 -3.41
CA GLY A 6 -11.91 4.93 -1.97
C GLY A 6 -10.65 4.46 -1.23
N TRP A 7 -9.51 4.35 -1.92
CA TRP A 7 -8.24 4.00 -1.29
C TRP A 7 -7.46 5.23 -0.82
N ASP A 8 -6.86 5.06 0.35
CA ASP A 8 -5.73 5.83 0.85
C ASP A 8 -4.43 5.02 0.72
N ILE A 9 -3.30 5.60 1.12
CA ILE A 9 -1.99 4.89 1.08
C ILE A 9 -2.01 3.63 1.95
N GLU A 10 -2.72 3.64 3.08
CA GLU A 10 -2.82 2.48 3.97
C GLU A 10 -3.55 1.31 3.32
N ASP A 11 -4.45 1.56 2.36
CA ASP A 11 -5.11 0.49 1.59
C ASP A 11 -4.15 -0.13 0.56
N ALA A 12 -3.24 0.66 0.00
CA ALA A 12 -2.15 0.12 -0.82
C ALA A 12 -1.18 -0.74 0.03
N VAL A 13 -0.88 -0.31 1.26
CA VAL A 13 -0.11 -1.12 2.21
C VAL A 13 -0.85 -2.43 2.52
N ARG A 14 -2.15 -2.38 2.82
CA ARG A 14 -2.98 -3.59 2.99
C ARG A 14 -2.83 -4.54 1.80
N TRP A 15 -3.02 -4.02 0.59
CA TRP A 15 -2.95 -4.82 -0.62
C TRP A 15 -1.57 -5.46 -0.80
N THR A 16 -0.48 -4.75 -0.52
CA THR A 16 0.86 -5.36 -0.56
C THR A 16 1.04 -6.47 0.51
N LEU A 17 0.55 -6.26 1.74
CA LEU A 17 0.64 -7.23 2.83
C LEU A 17 -0.22 -8.48 2.60
N ASP A 18 -1.35 -8.31 1.95
CA ASP A 18 -2.31 -9.37 1.65
C ASP A 18 -1.72 -10.50 0.78
N ALA A 19 -0.60 -10.24 0.08
CA ALA A 19 0.12 -11.25 -0.71
C ALA A 19 0.58 -12.45 0.13
N ASP A 20 0.84 -12.21 1.42
CA ASP A 20 1.39 -13.19 2.34
C ASP A 20 0.92 -12.93 3.78
N ALA A 21 -0.39 -12.64 3.92
CA ALA A 21 -0.98 -12.21 5.18
C ALA A 21 -0.73 -13.19 6.34
N ILE A 22 -0.73 -14.50 6.04
CA ILE A 22 -0.54 -15.59 7.01
C ILE A 22 0.84 -15.51 7.67
N VAL A 23 1.88 -15.14 6.92
CA VAL A 23 3.25 -15.02 7.44
C VAL A 23 3.50 -13.62 8.00
N LEU A 24 3.00 -12.59 7.33
CA LEU A 24 3.33 -11.19 7.65
C LEU A 24 2.62 -10.66 8.90
N LEU A 25 1.35 -11.02 9.12
CA LEU A 25 0.60 -10.48 10.26
C LEU A 25 1.23 -10.92 11.61
N PRO A 26 1.61 -12.20 11.83
CA PRO A 26 2.33 -12.61 13.03
C PRO A 26 3.70 -11.92 13.20
N GLU A 27 4.47 -11.75 12.11
CA GLU A 27 5.77 -11.07 12.14
C GLU A 27 5.61 -9.59 12.52
N ILE A 28 4.60 -8.91 11.96
CA ILE A 28 4.27 -7.51 12.29
C ILE A 28 3.84 -7.39 13.76
N ASN A 29 2.96 -8.28 14.21
CA ASN A 29 2.54 -8.34 15.62
C ASN A 29 3.74 -8.47 16.57
N ALA A 30 4.69 -9.36 16.24
CA ALA A 30 5.89 -9.56 17.05
C ALA A 30 6.81 -8.33 17.09
N ARG A 31 6.95 -7.60 15.98
CA ARG A 31 7.79 -6.39 15.91
C ARG A 31 7.17 -5.21 16.64
N LEU A 32 5.86 -5.04 16.50
CA LEU A 32 5.14 -3.92 17.10
C LEU A 32 4.79 -4.15 18.58
N ASP A 33 5.01 -5.35 19.10
CA ASP A 33 4.51 -5.80 20.41
C ASP A 33 2.99 -5.57 20.55
N ARG A 34 2.23 -5.95 19.52
CA ARG A 34 0.77 -5.80 19.44
C ARG A 34 0.13 -7.06 18.86
N GLN A 35 -1.18 -7.20 19.05
CA GLN A 35 -1.94 -8.36 18.57
C GLN A 35 -3.14 -7.94 17.72
N PHE A 36 -2.87 -7.58 16.47
CA PHE A 36 -3.89 -7.45 15.44
C PHE A 36 -4.40 -8.83 15.03
N GLN A 37 -5.72 -9.00 14.98
CA GLN A 37 -6.37 -10.25 14.57
C GLN A 37 -6.55 -10.35 13.05
N SER A 38 -6.42 -9.23 12.34
CA SER A 38 -6.54 -9.15 10.89
C SER A 38 -5.72 -8.00 10.32
N LEU A 39 -5.48 -8.03 9.00
CA LEU A 39 -4.91 -6.90 8.28
C LEU A 39 -5.82 -5.66 8.32
N ASP A 40 -7.14 -5.85 8.39
CA ASP A 40 -8.09 -4.72 8.44
C ASP A 40 -7.97 -3.96 9.77
N GLU A 41 -7.73 -4.66 10.88
CA GLU A 41 -7.43 -4.03 12.18
C GLU A 41 -6.10 -3.26 12.15
N LEU A 42 -5.06 -3.83 11.54
CA LEU A 42 -3.77 -3.16 11.35
C LEU A 42 -3.95 -1.87 10.51
N VAL A 43 -4.70 -1.94 9.41
CA VAL A 43 -4.97 -0.79 8.54
C VAL A 43 -5.79 0.28 9.27
N ALA A 44 -6.78 -0.11 10.07
CA ALA A 44 -7.52 0.82 10.91
C ALA A 44 -6.60 1.55 11.89
N ALA A 45 -5.63 0.85 12.49
CA ALA A 45 -4.62 1.46 13.34
C ALA A 45 -3.70 2.42 12.56
N LEU A 46 -3.26 2.05 11.35
CA LEU A 46 -2.44 2.91 10.48
C LEU A 46 -3.18 4.18 10.02
N LYS A 47 -4.51 4.14 9.89
CA LYS A 47 -5.34 5.31 9.57
C LYS A 47 -5.59 6.20 10.79
N ASN A 48 -5.47 5.68 12.00
CA ASN A 48 -5.75 6.39 13.24
C ASN A 48 -4.57 7.27 13.69
N THR A 49 -4.84 8.56 13.91
CA THR A 49 -3.86 9.57 14.35
C THR A 49 -3.70 9.67 15.87
N SER A 50 -4.60 9.08 16.65
CA SER A 50 -4.57 9.17 18.11
C SER A 50 -3.79 8.01 18.73
N GLU A 51 -2.64 8.31 19.32
CA GLU A 51 -1.84 7.31 20.07
C GLU A 51 -2.61 6.73 21.27
N GLN A 52 -3.52 7.52 21.88
CA GLN A 52 -4.31 7.10 23.04
C GLN A 52 -5.26 5.95 22.71
N THR A 53 -5.69 5.84 21.45
CA THR A 53 -6.53 4.73 20.96
C THR A 53 -5.73 3.74 20.13
N GLY A 54 -4.40 3.76 20.29
CA GLY A 54 -3.49 2.84 19.62
C GLY A 54 -3.30 3.12 18.12
N GLY A 55 -3.42 4.38 17.71
CA GLY A 55 -3.12 4.82 16.35
C GLY A 55 -1.64 4.71 16.01
N LEU A 56 -1.37 4.35 14.75
CA LEU A 56 -0.03 4.17 14.20
C LEU A 56 0.30 5.19 13.09
N LYS A 57 -0.65 6.06 12.70
CA LYS A 57 -0.47 6.95 11.54
C LYS A 57 0.79 7.81 11.63
N ALA A 58 1.03 8.40 12.80
CA ALA A 58 2.20 9.24 13.05
C ALA A 58 3.41 8.48 13.63
N ASN A 59 3.26 7.17 13.90
CA ASN A 59 4.30 6.37 14.52
C ASN A 59 5.30 5.88 13.46
N TYR A 60 6.34 6.68 13.21
CA TYR A 60 7.37 6.38 12.23
C TYR A 60 8.06 5.03 12.45
N MET A 61 8.33 4.64 13.71
CA MET A 61 8.95 3.34 14.01
C MET A 61 8.05 2.18 13.60
N ALA A 62 6.73 2.29 13.81
CA ALA A 62 5.80 1.26 13.37
C ALA A 62 5.80 1.09 11.84
N HIS A 63 5.91 2.18 11.08
CA HIS A 63 6.02 2.12 9.62
C HIS A 63 7.31 1.41 9.18
N GLU A 64 8.45 1.69 9.82
CA GLU A 64 9.71 1.00 9.53
C GLU A 64 9.67 -0.49 9.89
N ASP A 65 9.02 -0.85 11.00
CA ASP A 65 8.86 -2.25 11.40
C ASP A 65 7.99 -3.03 10.42
N ILE A 66 6.89 -2.43 9.95
CA ILE A 66 6.02 -3.01 8.92
C ILE A 66 6.81 -3.16 7.61
N ALA A 67 7.51 -2.13 7.15
CA ALA A 67 8.33 -2.19 5.96
C ALA A 67 9.44 -3.26 6.09
N GLY A 68 10.04 -3.39 7.27
CA GLY A 68 11.03 -4.41 7.57
C GLY A 68 10.46 -5.83 7.58
N ALA A 69 9.18 -6.02 7.91
CA ALA A 69 8.49 -7.30 7.78
C ALA A 69 8.20 -7.60 6.30
N MET A 70 7.70 -6.61 5.55
CA MET A 70 7.41 -6.73 4.11
C MET A 70 8.63 -7.23 3.32
N ARG A 71 9.84 -6.69 3.60
CA ARG A 71 11.09 -7.10 2.93
C ARG A 71 11.45 -8.58 3.10
N LYS A 72 10.89 -9.27 4.10
CA LYS A 72 11.15 -10.71 4.33
C LYS A 72 10.24 -11.63 3.51
N SER A 73 9.12 -11.13 2.98
CA SER A 73 8.21 -11.91 2.14
C SER A 73 8.42 -11.58 0.67
N GLN A 74 8.86 -12.57 -0.11
CA GLN A 74 9.07 -12.38 -1.55
C GLN A 74 7.76 -12.03 -2.29
N LEU A 75 6.63 -12.60 -1.87
CA LEU A 75 5.32 -12.29 -2.45
C LEU A 75 4.91 -10.83 -2.18
N CYS A 76 5.20 -10.31 -0.99
CA CYS A 76 4.96 -8.91 -0.66
C CYS A 76 5.88 -7.98 -1.45
N VAL A 77 7.17 -8.33 -1.55
CA VAL A 77 8.14 -7.58 -2.37
C VAL A 77 7.68 -7.49 -3.82
N GLN A 78 7.18 -8.58 -4.41
CA GLN A 78 6.63 -8.56 -5.78
C GLN A 78 5.46 -7.57 -5.92
N ARG A 79 4.52 -7.52 -4.96
CA ARG A 79 3.44 -6.52 -4.98
C ARG A 79 3.97 -5.09 -4.84
N VAL A 80 4.98 -4.87 -4.01
CA VAL A 80 5.63 -3.55 -3.90
C VAL A 80 6.33 -3.15 -5.21
N GLU A 81 7.01 -4.08 -5.86
CA GLU A 81 7.65 -3.85 -7.17
C GLU A 81 6.61 -3.46 -8.23
N LEU A 82 5.47 -4.16 -8.30
CA LEU A 82 4.35 -3.82 -9.19
C LEU A 82 3.80 -2.41 -8.92
N LEU A 83 3.64 -2.04 -7.65
CA LEU A 83 3.19 -0.70 -7.26
C LEU A 83 4.19 0.38 -7.70
N LEU A 84 5.49 0.15 -7.51
CA LEU A 84 6.55 1.08 -7.89
C LEU A 84 6.72 1.17 -9.42
N GLU A 85 6.55 0.06 -10.12
CA GLU A 85 6.53 0.03 -11.59
C GLU A 85 5.33 0.84 -12.12
N ALA A 86 4.15 0.69 -11.52
CA ALA A 86 2.99 1.52 -11.85
C ALA A 86 3.27 3.02 -11.68
N VAL A 87 3.90 3.42 -10.57
CA VAL A 87 4.27 4.82 -10.36
C VAL A 87 5.26 5.28 -11.43
N THR A 88 6.31 4.50 -11.67
CA THR A 88 7.36 4.81 -12.66
C THR A 88 6.78 5.00 -14.05
N ARG A 89 5.99 4.02 -14.52
CA ARG A 89 5.32 4.06 -15.83
C ARG A 89 4.38 5.24 -15.96
N ALA A 90 3.58 5.53 -14.92
CA ALA A 90 2.69 6.69 -14.93
C ALA A 90 3.44 8.02 -15.02
N VAL A 91 4.65 8.13 -14.42
CA VAL A 91 5.50 9.34 -14.50
C VAL A 91 6.17 9.45 -15.87
N LEU A 92 6.62 8.33 -16.45
CA LEU A 92 7.24 8.30 -17.77
C LEU A 92 6.24 8.45 -18.93
N GLY A 93 4.93 8.33 -18.65
CA GLY A 93 3.90 8.30 -19.68
C GLY A 93 3.81 6.97 -20.43
N GLU A 94 4.38 5.90 -19.87
CA GLU A 94 4.44 4.55 -20.44
C GLU A 94 3.35 3.64 -19.83
N PHE A 95 2.09 4.07 -19.94
CA PHE A 95 0.95 3.39 -19.30
C PHE A 95 0.23 2.38 -20.20
N ASP A 96 0.63 2.25 -21.46
CA ASP A 96 0.07 1.24 -22.37
C ASP A 96 0.52 -0.17 -21.95
N HIS A 97 -0.37 -1.15 -22.10
CA HIS A 97 -0.11 -2.58 -21.86
C HIS A 97 0.36 -2.97 -20.44
N PHE A 98 0.17 -2.12 -19.44
CA PHE A 98 0.47 -2.45 -18.05
C PHE A 98 -0.82 -2.67 -17.27
N GLU A 99 -1.07 -3.92 -16.83
CA GLU A 99 -2.36 -4.34 -16.26
C GLU A 99 -2.76 -3.59 -14.98
N HIS A 100 -1.78 -3.06 -14.24
CA HIS A 100 -2.00 -2.32 -13.01
C HIS A 100 -2.14 -0.80 -13.21
N LEU A 101 -2.24 -0.32 -14.46
CA LEU A 101 -2.49 1.09 -14.78
C LEU A 101 -3.62 1.25 -15.80
N GLU A 102 -4.61 2.04 -15.41
CA GLU A 102 -5.71 2.43 -16.29
C GLU A 102 -5.68 3.93 -16.55
N LEU A 103 -5.81 4.34 -17.82
CA LEU A 103 -5.94 5.74 -18.17
C LEU A 103 -7.32 6.27 -17.75
N ASP A 104 -7.34 7.31 -16.92
CA ASP A 104 -8.55 8.05 -16.56
C ASP A 104 -8.84 9.09 -17.65
N THR A 105 -9.52 8.67 -18.71
CA THR A 105 -9.87 9.52 -19.87
C THR A 105 -10.81 10.67 -19.52
N VAL A 106 -11.58 10.53 -18.43
CA VAL A 106 -12.52 11.57 -17.97
C VAL A 106 -11.78 12.73 -17.32
N ARG A 107 -10.70 12.45 -16.59
CA ARG A 107 -9.92 13.47 -15.86
C ARG A 107 -8.68 13.93 -16.61
N SER A 108 -8.21 13.17 -17.58
CA SER A 108 -7.07 13.55 -18.42
C SER A 108 -7.43 14.75 -19.31
N ARG A 109 -6.45 15.60 -19.58
CA ARG A 109 -6.54 16.80 -20.43
C ARG A 109 -5.27 16.91 -21.26
N ASP A 110 -5.27 17.78 -22.26
CA ASP A 110 -4.16 17.93 -23.23
C ASP A 110 -2.77 18.12 -22.60
N SER A 111 -2.68 18.67 -21.38
CA SER A 111 -1.43 18.87 -20.64
C SER A 111 -1.25 17.98 -19.40
N ILE A 112 -2.23 17.14 -19.07
CA ILE A 112 -2.23 16.31 -17.85
C ILE A 112 -2.81 14.94 -18.15
N THR A 113 -1.97 13.92 -18.07
CA THR A 113 -2.41 12.52 -18.08
C THR A 113 -2.66 12.04 -16.65
N VAL A 114 -3.85 11.49 -16.40
CA VAL A 114 -4.20 10.90 -15.11
C VAL A 114 -4.34 9.39 -15.29
N CYS A 115 -3.44 8.62 -14.68
CA CYS A 115 -3.58 7.16 -14.58
C CYS A 115 -4.08 6.76 -13.19
N ARG A 116 -4.85 5.68 -13.11
CA ARG A 116 -5.33 5.03 -11.88
C ARG A 116 -4.63 3.69 -11.71
N PHE A 117 -4.15 3.41 -10.51
CA PHE A 117 -3.66 2.08 -10.16
C PHE A 117 -4.82 1.08 -10.12
N SER A 118 -4.63 -0.11 -10.69
CA SER A 118 -5.58 -1.23 -10.64
C SER A 118 -4.94 -2.37 -9.85
N ALA A 119 -5.58 -2.78 -8.76
CA ALA A 119 -5.01 -3.66 -7.74
C ALA A 119 -5.44 -5.13 -7.91
#